data_AF-A0A6A6PMA2-F1
#
_entry.id   AF-A0A6A6PMA2-F1
#
_cell.length_a   1.000
_cell.length_b   1.000
_cell.length_c   1.000
_cell.angle_alpha   90.00
_cell.angle_beta   90.00
_cell.angle_gamma   90.00
#
_symmetry.space_group_name_H-M   'P 1'
#
loop_
_entity.id
_entity.type
_entity.pdbx_description
1 polymer ?
#
loop_
_entity_poly.entity_id
_entity_poly.type
_entity_poly.pdbx_seq_one_letter_code
_entity_poly.pdbx_strand_id
1 'polypeptide(L)'
;MEYVVGQRAETRPPVDGIILQAPVSDREGLEKDLPQAFMNEANQLALKMCREGQGKDFMPHRLTQSMGDLAITAKRWVDIASPAPNRDGADDYFSQDLSDERLALTFGRLPPSTPLLILYSGSDETVADFVDARKLVQRWLHTTEKHGGSVDAINSGIVEGASHNLNGQPAAIIQDLVRRVNGFVTRIEKGEIGVKFKSTV
;
A
#
# COMPACT_ATOMS: atom_id res chain seq x y z
N MET A 1 4.58 -0.68 4.62
CA MET A 1 5.58 0.26 4.08
C MET A 1 6.27 1.06 5.18
N GLU A 2 5.52 1.81 6.00
CA GLU A 2 6.08 2.71 7.03
C GLU A 2 7.15 2.08 7.93
N TYR A 3 7.04 0.81 8.32
CA TYR A 3 8.07 0.12 9.12
C TYR A 3 9.47 0.17 8.49
N VAL A 4 9.58 0.03 7.16
CA VAL A 4 10.86 -0.12 6.46
C VAL A 4 11.41 1.23 5.94
N VAL A 5 10.53 2.16 5.55
CA VAL A 5 10.95 3.41 4.88
C VAL A 5 10.57 4.69 5.62
N GLY A 6 9.80 4.54 6.70
CA GLY A 6 9.26 5.64 7.48
C GLY A 6 10.28 6.34 8.37
N GLN A 7 9.78 7.25 9.20
CA GLN A 7 10.64 8.02 10.10
C GLN A 7 11.30 7.08 11.12
N ARG A 8 12.61 7.23 11.32
CA ARG A 8 13.42 6.42 12.25
C ARG A 8 13.49 4.93 11.88
N ALA A 9 13.26 4.57 10.62
CA ALA A 9 13.34 3.18 10.17
C ALA A 9 14.71 2.53 10.45
N GLU A 10 15.79 3.32 10.44
CA GLU A 10 17.15 2.90 10.78
C GLU A 10 17.33 2.42 12.23
N THR A 11 16.40 2.77 13.12
CA THR A 11 16.43 2.36 14.54
C THR A 11 15.66 1.06 14.79
N ARG A 12 14.98 0.53 13.77
CA ARG A 12 14.13 -0.66 13.88
C ARG A 12 14.92 -1.91 13.49
N PRO A 13 14.61 -3.09 14.06
CA PRO A 13 15.19 -4.34 13.59
C PRO A 13 14.96 -4.54 12.09
N PRO A 14 15.99 -4.96 11.32
CA PRO A 14 15.83 -5.24 9.91
C PRO A 14 14.90 -6.43 9.70
N VAL A 15 14.23 -6.45 8.54
CA VAL A 15 13.37 -7.56 8.11
C VAL A 15 13.96 -8.23 6.87
N ASP A 16 13.85 -9.56 6.81
CA ASP A 16 14.42 -10.38 5.73
C ASP A 16 13.60 -10.38 4.44
N GLY A 17 12.40 -9.80 4.44
CA GLY A 17 11.53 -9.69 3.28
C GLY A 17 10.22 -8.99 3.60
N ILE A 18 9.51 -8.53 2.56
CA ILE A 18 8.22 -7.86 2.67
C ILE A 18 7.22 -8.58 1.76
N ILE A 19 6.04 -8.88 2.30
CA ILE A 19 4.90 -9.39 1.53
C ILE A 19 3.78 -8.35 1.63
N LEU A 20 3.30 -7.87 0.49
CA LEU A 20 2.12 -7.02 0.40
C LEU A 20 0.99 -7.82 -0.23
N GLN A 21 -0.02 -8.20 0.57
CA GLN A 21 -1.25 -8.84 0.10
C GLN A 21 -2.35 -7.78 -0.04
N ALA A 22 -3.03 -7.78 -1.20
CA ALA A 22 -4.03 -6.77 -1.58
C ALA A 22 -3.63 -5.32 -1.22
N PRO A 23 -2.45 -4.82 -1.65
CA PRO A 23 -2.09 -3.43 -1.42
C PRO A 23 -2.93 -2.51 -2.31
N VAL A 24 -4.01 -1.98 -1.76
CA VAL A 24 -4.98 -1.08 -2.43
C VAL A 24 -4.90 0.33 -1.84
N SER A 25 -5.33 1.33 -2.61
CA SER A 25 -5.40 2.71 -2.13
C SER A 25 -6.72 2.97 -1.41
N ASP A 26 -6.64 3.32 -0.12
CA ASP A 26 -7.79 3.84 0.63
C ASP A 26 -8.38 5.08 -0.06
N ARG A 27 -7.55 5.96 -0.62
CA ARG A 27 -8.02 7.17 -1.32
C ARG A 27 -8.88 6.82 -2.53
N GLU A 28 -8.39 5.93 -3.39
CA GLU A 28 -9.12 5.55 -4.61
C GLU A 28 -10.36 4.71 -4.28
N GLY A 29 -10.32 3.92 -3.20
CA GLY A 29 -11.50 3.27 -2.62
C GLY A 29 -12.53 4.28 -2.12
N LEU A 30 -12.11 5.33 -1.41
CA LEU A 30 -12.98 6.43 -0.99
C LEU A 30 -13.56 7.18 -2.20
N GLU A 31 -12.78 7.41 -3.27
CA GLU A 31 -13.27 8.03 -4.51
C GLU A 31 -14.30 7.14 -5.24
N LYS A 32 -14.20 5.82 -5.11
CA LYS A 32 -15.20 4.86 -5.59
C LYS A 32 -16.50 4.92 -4.78
N ASP A 33 -16.39 4.96 -3.45
CA ASP A 33 -17.52 4.73 -2.54
C ASP A 33 -18.24 6.02 -2.12
N LEU A 34 -17.57 7.18 -2.18
CA LEU A 34 -18.13 8.46 -1.79
C LEU A 34 -18.46 9.35 -2.99
N PRO A 35 -19.64 10.02 -2.98
CA PRO A 35 -19.89 11.07 -3.94
C PRO A 35 -18.86 12.20 -3.79
N GLN A 36 -18.36 12.70 -4.92
CA GLN A 36 -17.29 13.70 -4.97
C GLN A 36 -17.55 14.93 -4.08
N ALA A 37 -18.81 15.37 -3.95
CA ALA A 37 -19.18 16.49 -3.10
C ALA A 37 -18.89 16.23 -1.62
N PHE A 38 -19.22 15.03 -1.12
CA PHE A 38 -18.94 14.61 0.25
C PHE A 38 -17.43 14.45 0.48
N MET A 39 -16.72 13.85 -0.48
CA MET A 39 -15.27 13.72 -0.41
C MET A 39 -14.58 15.08 -0.32
N ASN A 40 -15.01 16.05 -1.13
CA ASN A 40 -14.48 17.41 -1.11
C ASN A 40 -14.76 18.12 0.22
N GLU A 41 -15.99 18.00 0.74
CA GLU A 41 -16.37 18.59 2.02
C GLU A 41 -15.56 17.99 3.18
N ALA A 42 -15.44 16.67 3.22
CA ALA A 42 -14.65 15.94 4.21
C ALA A 42 -13.18 16.35 4.17
N ASN A 43 -12.58 16.41 2.97
CA ASN A 43 -11.21 16.87 2.78
C ASN A 43 -10.99 18.30 3.29
N GLN A 44 -11.88 19.24 2.94
CA GLN A 44 -11.78 20.63 3.38
C GLN A 44 -11.89 20.76 4.90
N LEU A 45 -12.83 20.03 5.51
CA LEU A 45 -13.02 20.04 6.96
C LEU A 45 -11.82 19.43 7.68
N ALA A 46 -11.34 18.26 7.25
CA ALA A 46 -10.21 17.58 7.86
C ALA A 46 -8.94 18.43 7.81
N LEU A 47 -8.65 19.05 6.65
CA LEU A 47 -7.54 19.98 6.50
C LEU A 47 -7.68 21.21 7.40
N LYS A 48 -8.89 21.76 7.53
CA LYS A 48 -9.16 22.89 8.44
C LYS A 48 -8.90 22.50 9.89
N MET A 49 -9.47 21.39 10.35
CA MET A 49 -9.28 20.88 11.71
C MET A 49 -7.80 20.65 12.01
N CYS A 50 -7.04 20.07 11.09
CA CYS A 50 -5.59 19.91 11.24
C CYS A 50 -4.86 21.25 11.39
N ARG A 51 -5.19 22.27 10.57
CA ARG A 51 -4.62 23.62 10.68
C ARG A 51 -4.97 24.31 12.01
N GLU A 52 -6.13 24.03 12.56
CA GLU A 52 -6.63 24.58 13.83
C GLU A 52 -6.15 23.79 15.07
N GLY A 53 -5.28 22.78 14.89
CA GLY A 53 -4.77 21.96 16.00
C GLY A 53 -5.74 20.88 16.47
N GLN A 54 -6.87 20.71 15.79
CA GLN A 54 -7.94 19.74 16.06
C GLN A 54 -7.79 18.44 15.27
N GLY A 55 -6.58 18.12 14.78
CA GLY A 55 -6.34 16.92 13.98
C GLY A 55 -6.67 15.60 14.71
N LYS A 56 -6.73 15.61 16.04
CA LYS A 56 -7.08 14.44 16.87
C LYS A 56 -8.58 14.31 17.14
N ASP A 57 -9.37 15.31 16.74
CA ASP A 57 -10.82 15.29 16.95
C ASP A 57 -11.50 14.47 15.85
N PHE A 58 -12.62 13.83 16.21
CA PHE A 58 -13.40 13.01 15.29
C PHE A 58 -14.13 13.88 14.26
N MET A 59 -14.13 13.41 13.02
CA MET A 59 -14.93 14.01 11.96
C MET A 59 -16.42 13.65 12.12
N PRO A 60 -17.34 14.51 11.62
CA PRO A 60 -18.76 14.20 11.62
C PRO A 60 -19.07 12.93 10.83
N HIS A 61 -19.80 11.99 11.44
CA HIS A 61 -20.12 10.69 10.83
C HIS A 61 -20.79 10.80 9.44
N ARG A 62 -21.60 11.84 9.20
CA ARG A 62 -22.22 12.08 7.88
C ARG A 62 -21.20 12.21 6.73
N LEU A 63 -19.95 12.58 7.04
CA LEU A 63 -18.86 12.75 6.08
C LEU A 63 -17.98 11.50 5.97
N THR A 64 -18.09 10.56 6.91
CA THR A 64 -17.20 9.40 7.04
C THR A 64 -17.97 8.07 6.95
N GLN A 65 -19.26 8.11 6.62
CA GLN A 65 -20.17 6.97 6.57
C GLN A 65 -19.73 5.84 5.61
N SER A 66 -18.92 6.14 4.59
CA SER A 66 -18.33 5.10 3.71
C SER A 66 -17.37 4.18 4.44
N MET A 67 -16.83 4.60 5.59
CA MET A 67 -15.96 3.79 6.44
C MET A 67 -16.77 2.94 7.43
N GLY A 68 -18.09 2.81 7.22
CA GLY A 68 -19.00 2.13 8.13
C GLY A 68 -19.13 2.86 9.46
N ASP A 69 -19.23 2.09 10.55
CA ASP A 69 -19.41 2.62 11.91
C ASP A 69 -18.10 3.11 12.56
N LEU A 70 -17.01 3.19 11.80
CA LEU A 70 -15.70 3.60 12.32
C LEU A 70 -15.62 5.12 12.46
N ALA A 71 -15.33 5.56 13.69
CA ALA A 71 -14.97 6.94 13.94
C ALA A 71 -13.54 7.21 13.47
N ILE A 72 -13.36 8.26 12.67
CA ILE A 72 -12.05 8.68 12.14
C ILE A 72 -11.73 10.10 12.57
N THR A 73 -10.48 10.32 12.98
CA THR A 73 -9.97 11.65 13.33
C THR A 73 -9.64 12.44 12.06
N ALA A 74 -9.68 13.76 12.14
CA ALA A 74 -9.32 14.62 11.00
C ALA A 74 -7.93 14.32 10.43
N LYS A 75 -6.94 14.01 11.29
CA LYS A 75 -5.59 13.67 10.84
C LYS A 75 -5.56 12.34 10.08
N ARG A 76 -6.21 11.29 10.60
CA ARG A 76 -6.26 9.99 9.93
C ARG A 76 -7.00 10.08 8.59
N TRP A 77 -8.04 10.93 8.50
CA TRP A 77 -8.69 11.22 7.22
C TRP A 77 -7.71 11.84 6.23
N VAL A 78 -6.96 12.88 6.60
CA VAL A 78 -5.94 13.48 5.71
C VAL A 78 -4.91 12.45 5.27
N ASP A 79 -4.53 11.52 6.15
CA ASP A 79 -3.52 10.50 5.83
C ASP A 79 -3.97 9.48 4.79
N ILE A 80 -5.24 9.06 4.84
CA ILE A 80 -5.81 8.09 3.87
C ILE A 80 -6.39 8.76 2.63
N ALA A 81 -7.09 9.87 2.79
CA ALA A 81 -7.78 10.56 1.72
C ALA A 81 -6.82 11.41 0.88
N SER A 82 -5.60 11.63 1.39
CA SER A 82 -4.49 12.32 0.73
C SER A 82 -4.95 13.48 -0.18
N PRO A 83 -5.55 14.52 0.41
CA PRO A 83 -6.31 15.51 -0.34
C PRO A 83 -5.44 16.29 -1.36
N ALA A 84 -6.08 16.70 -2.44
CA ALA A 84 -5.51 17.65 -3.40
C ALA A 84 -5.24 19.02 -2.74
N PRO A 85 -4.29 19.82 -3.29
CA PRO A 85 -3.46 19.52 -4.45
C PRO A 85 -2.21 18.68 -4.14
N ASN A 86 -1.80 18.60 -2.88
CA ASN A 86 -0.49 18.05 -2.52
C ASN A 86 -0.43 16.51 -2.63
N ARG A 87 -1.53 15.80 -2.35
CA ARG A 87 -1.58 14.32 -2.35
C ARG A 87 -0.42 13.71 -1.55
N ASP A 88 -0.15 14.29 -0.38
CA ASP A 88 0.98 13.96 0.49
C ASP A 88 0.57 13.20 1.75
N GLY A 89 -0.65 12.66 1.80
CA GLY A 89 -1.15 11.87 2.93
C GLY A 89 -0.17 10.76 3.34
N ALA A 90 0.00 10.56 4.65
CA ALA A 90 1.04 9.67 5.16
C ALA A 90 0.81 8.19 4.78
N ASP A 91 -0.44 7.79 4.57
CA ASP A 91 -0.82 6.41 4.30
C ASP A 91 -1.12 6.13 2.81
N ASP A 92 -0.98 7.15 1.95
CA ASP A 92 -1.15 7.03 0.51
C ASP A 92 0.13 6.52 -0.16
N TYR A 93 0.27 5.19 -0.16
CA TYR A 93 1.38 4.47 -0.79
C TYR A 93 1.01 3.82 -2.13
N PHE A 94 -0.29 3.60 -2.37
CA PHE A 94 -0.76 2.66 -3.39
C PHE A 94 -1.63 3.30 -4.47
N SER A 95 -1.86 4.60 -4.44
CA SER A 95 -2.67 5.22 -5.49
C SER A 95 -1.98 5.16 -6.86
N GLN A 96 -2.78 4.96 -7.91
CA GLN A 96 -2.30 4.79 -9.26
C GLN A 96 -1.58 6.02 -9.81
N ASP A 97 -2.04 7.22 -9.42
CA ASP A 97 -1.56 8.50 -9.94
C ASP A 97 -0.38 9.11 -9.15
N LEU A 98 0.14 8.43 -8.12
CA LEU A 98 1.29 8.93 -7.36
C LEU A 98 2.44 9.22 -8.32
N SER A 99 3.21 10.29 -8.10
CA SER A 99 4.33 10.63 -8.99
C SER A 99 5.50 9.64 -8.82
N ASP A 100 6.40 9.60 -9.80
CA ASP A 100 7.61 8.78 -9.70
C ASP A 100 8.51 9.22 -8.53
N GLU A 101 8.54 10.51 -8.20
CA GLU A 101 9.24 11.03 -7.03
C GLU A 101 8.64 10.48 -5.73
N ARG A 102 7.30 10.43 -5.63
CA ARG A 102 6.63 9.85 -4.45
C ARG A 102 6.88 8.35 -4.34
N LEU A 103 6.87 7.61 -5.45
CA LEU A 103 7.21 6.19 -5.44
C LEU A 103 8.69 5.95 -5.10
N ALA A 104 9.59 6.85 -5.54
CA ALA A 104 11.01 6.78 -5.19
C ALA A 104 11.24 6.94 -3.67
N LEU A 105 10.44 7.78 -3.00
CA LEU A 105 10.48 7.96 -1.54
C LEU A 105 9.89 6.79 -0.75
N THR A 106 9.24 5.83 -1.42
CA THR A 106 8.56 4.70 -0.78
C THR A 106 9.13 3.38 -1.29
N PHE A 107 8.61 2.85 -2.40
CA PHE A 107 9.12 1.64 -3.06
C PHE A 107 10.60 1.75 -3.46
N GLY A 108 11.06 2.94 -3.84
CA GLY A 108 12.46 3.19 -4.18
C GLY A 108 13.42 3.25 -2.98
N ARG A 109 12.91 3.27 -1.75
CA ARG A 109 13.73 3.24 -0.53
C ARG A 109 13.89 1.83 0.06
N LEU A 110 13.28 0.81 -0.55
CA LEU A 110 13.42 -0.56 -0.08
C LEU A 110 14.86 -1.05 -0.29
N PRO A 111 15.53 -1.56 0.75
CA PRO A 111 16.92 -1.96 0.64
C PRO A 111 17.07 -3.28 -0.15
N PRO A 112 18.21 -3.50 -0.83
CA PRO A 112 18.47 -4.74 -1.59
C PRO A 112 18.46 -6.01 -0.73
N SER A 113 18.68 -5.87 0.59
CA SER A 113 18.66 -6.97 1.56
C SER A 113 17.24 -7.40 1.97
N THR A 114 16.22 -6.63 1.61
CA THR A 114 14.82 -6.87 1.99
C THR A 114 13.98 -6.98 0.72
N PRO A 115 13.89 -8.16 0.10
CA PRO A 115 13.15 -8.37 -1.12
C PRO A 115 11.64 -8.15 -0.92
N LEU A 116 10.98 -7.68 -1.97
CA LEU A 116 9.54 -7.40 -1.99
C LEU A 116 8.76 -8.44 -2.80
N LEU A 117 7.67 -8.95 -2.22
CA LEU A 117 6.63 -9.73 -2.88
C LEU A 117 5.32 -8.94 -2.90
N ILE A 118 4.71 -8.78 -4.08
CA ILE A 118 3.40 -8.14 -4.24
C ILE A 118 2.38 -9.16 -4.72
N LEU A 119 1.31 -9.37 -3.94
CA LEU A 119 0.20 -10.28 -4.26
C LEU A 119 -1.08 -9.44 -4.33
N TYR A 120 -1.34 -8.87 -5.50
CA TYR A 120 -2.51 -8.01 -5.72
C TYR A 120 -3.74 -8.86 -6.05
N SER A 121 -4.88 -8.58 -5.41
CA SER A 121 -6.12 -9.33 -5.61
C SER A 121 -6.79 -8.96 -6.93
N GLY A 122 -6.98 -9.93 -7.83
CA GLY A 122 -7.49 -9.68 -9.20
C GLY A 122 -8.99 -9.41 -9.31
N SER A 123 -9.74 -9.63 -8.24
CA SER A 123 -11.18 -9.36 -8.14
C SER A 123 -11.50 -8.67 -6.82
N ASP A 124 -10.61 -7.77 -6.40
CA ASP A 124 -10.74 -6.97 -5.19
C ASP A 124 -11.91 -5.98 -5.31
N GLU A 125 -12.90 -6.11 -4.44
CA GLU A 125 -14.12 -5.33 -4.40
C GLU A 125 -13.91 -3.86 -3.99
N THR A 126 -12.77 -3.54 -3.35
CA THR A 126 -12.48 -2.18 -2.88
C THR A 126 -11.75 -1.34 -3.93
N VAL A 127 -11.33 -1.94 -5.03
CA VAL A 127 -10.55 -1.26 -6.08
C VAL A 127 -11.48 -0.55 -7.05
N ALA A 128 -11.18 0.72 -7.34
CA ALA A 128 -11.94 1.50 -8.30
C ALA A 128 -11.74 1.00 -9.74
N ASP A 129 -12.82 1.02 -10.53
CA ASP A 129 -12.84 0.43 -11.89
C ASP A 129 -11.85 1.09 -12.86
N PHE A 130 -11.37 2.30 -12.57
CA PHE A 130 -10.38 3.01 -13.37
C PHE A 130 -8.93 2.57 -13.10
N VAL A 131 -8.69 1.75 -12.07
CA VAL A 131 -7.35 1.29 -11.68
C VAL A 131 -6.92 0.10 -12.54
N ASP A 132 -5.80 0.25 -13.23
CA ASP A 132 -5.12 -0.81 -13.96
C ASP A 132 -4.13 -1.51 -13.02
N ALA A 133 -4.63 -2.49 -12.27
CA ALA A 133 -3.85 -3.21 -11.26
C ALA A 133 -2.56 -3.84 -11.83
N ARG A 134 -2.59 -4.34 -13.06
CA ARG A 134 -1.41 -4.94 -13.69
C ARG A 134 -0.33 -3.91 -13.95
N LYS A 135 -0.68 -2.77 -14.56
CA LYS A 135 0.28 -1.68 -14.77
C LYS A 135 0.79 -1.13 -13.45
N LEU A 136 -0.07 -1.02 -12.44
CA LEU A 136 0.29 -0.51 -11.13
C LEU A 136 1.31 -1.41 -10.41
N VAL A 137 1.08 -2.73 -10.38
CA VAL A 137 2.04 -3.69 -9.82
C VAL A 137 3.38 -3.64 -10.56
N GLN A 138 3.36 -3.61 -11.89
CA GLN A 138 4.58 -3.50 -12.68
C GLN A 138 5.35 -2.21 -12.39
N ARG A 139 4.63 -1.10 -12.20
CA ARG A 139 5.23 0.18 -11.86
C ARG A 139 5.94 0.12 -10.51
N TRP A 140 5.34 -0.48 -9.49
CA TRP A 140 5.97 -0.63 -8.17
C TRP A 140 7.22 -1.52 -8.21
N LEU A 141 7.14 -2.68 -8.87
CA LEU A 141 8.28 -3.58 -9.04
C LEU A 141 9.43 -2.87 -9.75
N HIS A 142 9.12 -2.21 -10.87
CA HIS A 142 10.10 -1.44 -11.63
C HIS A 142 10.72 -0.31 -10.80
N THR A 143 9.92 0.46 -10.04
CA THR A 143 10.46 1.52 -9.19
C THR A 143 11.40 0.98 -8.13
N THR A 144 11.07 -0.15 -7.48
CA THR A 144 11.95 -0.78 -6.49
C THR A 144 13.28 -1.21 -7.12
N GLU A 145 13.24 -1.93 -8.24
CA GLU A 145 14.46 -2.39 -8.94
C GLU A 145 15.30 -1.22 -9.46
N LYS A 146 14.67 -0.22 -10.07
CA LYS A 146 15.34 1.00 -10.59
C LYS A 146 16.16 1.72 -9.52
N HIS A 147 15.73 1.67 -8.26
CA HIS A 147 16.43 2.31 -7.14
C HIS A 147 17.32 1.33 -6.34
N GLY A 148 17.57 0.13 -6.87
CA GLY A 148 18.49 -0.84 -6.29
C GLY A 148 17.89 -1.73 -5.20
N GLY A 149 16.56 -1.69 -5.01
CA GLY A 149 15.86 -2.66 -4.17
C GLY A 149 15.75 -4.03 -4.83
N SER A 150 15.42 -5.05 -4.03
CA SER A 150 15.21 -6.41 -4.52
C SER A 150 13.71 -6.73 -4.59
N VAL A 151 13.27 -7.40 -5.64
CA VAL A 151 11.87 -7.86 -5.79
C VAL A 151 11.84 -9.32 -6.21
N ASP A 152 10.78 -10.03 -5.84
CA ASP A 152 10.48 -11.34 -6.38
C ASP A 152 9.52 -11.22 -7.57
N ALA A 153 10.06 -10.89 -8.74
CA ALA A 153 9.28 -10.75 -9.98
C ALA A 153 8.65 -12.08 -10.46
N ILE A 154 9.13 -13.23 -9.97
CA ILE A 154 8.60 -14.55 -10.35
C ILE A 154 7.28 -14.81 -9.63
N ASN A 155 7.23 -14.52 -8.33
CA ASN A 155 6.07 -14.80 -7.49
C ASN A 155 5.11 -13.61 -7.38
N SER A 156 5.59 -12.38 -7.58
CA SER A 156 4.76 -11.17 -7.55
C SER A 156 3.78 -11.11 -8.72
N GLY A 157 2.64 -10.48 -8.51
CA GLY A 157 1.66 -10.22 -9.55
C GLY A 157 0.23 -10.21 -9.06
N ILE A 158 -0.69 -10.39 -10.00
CA ILE A 158 -2.11 -10.54 -9.72
C ILE A 158 -2.41 -11.99 -9.31
N VAL A 159 -3.16 -12.15 -8.23
CA VAL A 159 -3.82 -13.39 -7.83
C VAL A 159 -5.22 -13.36 -8.44
N GLU A 160 -5.38 -14.01 -9.59
CA GLU A 160 -6.61 -13.98 -10.38
C GLU A 160 -7.82 -14.47 -9.56
N GLY A 161 -8.93 -13.74 -9.62
CA GLY A 161 -10.17 -14.09 -8.92
C GLY A 161 -10.17 -13.82 -7.41
N ALA A 162 -9.04 -13.45 -6.81
CA ALA A 162 -8.99 -13.17 -5.38
C ALA A 162 -9.72 -11.86 -5.03
N SER A 163 -10.56 -11.92 -4.00
CA SER A 163 -11.14 -10.76 -3.31
C SER A 163 -10.13 -10.13 -2.36
N HIS A 164 -10.50 -9.00 -1.74
CA HIS A 164 -9.62 -8.27 -0.83
C HIS A 164 -9.08 -9.14 0.32
N ASN A 165 -9.99 -9.86 1.00
CA ASN A 165 -9.69 -10.65 2.20
C ASN A 165 -9.63 -12.16 1.95
N LEU A 166 -9.83 -12.61 0.70
CA LEU A 166 -9.94 -14.00 0.29
C LEU A 166 -11.04 -14.84 1.00
N ASN A 167 -11.99 -14.20 1.68
CA ASN A 167 -13.06 -14.92 2.38
C ASN A 167 -13.98 -15.64 1.39
N GLY A 168 -14.29 -16.90 1.67
CA GLY A 168 -15.17 -17.72 0.84
C GLY A 168 -14.60 -18.10 -0.54
N GLN A 169 -13.31 -17.85 -0.78
CA GLN A 169 -12.70 -18.12 -2.08
C GLN A 169 -12.50 -19.61 -2.36
N PRO A 170 -12.53 -20.03 -3.63
CA PRO A 170 -12.15 -21.38 -4.03
C PRO A 170 -10.75 -21.75 -3.56
N ALA A 171 -10.56 -23.01 -3.15
CA ALA A 171 -9.28 -23.52 -2.67
C ALA A 171 -8.12 -23.28 -3.65
N ALA A 172 -8.39 -23.31 -4.97
CA ALA A 172 -7.38 -23.04 -5.99
C ALA A 172 -6.78 -21.62 -5.90
N ILE A 173 -7.59 -20.60 -5.56
CA ILE A 173 -7.13 -19.22 -5.42
C ILE A 173 -6.28 -19.06 -4.16
N ILE A 174 -6.73 -19.66 -3.05
CA ILE A 174 -5.96 -19.71 -1.81
C ILE A 174 -4.61 -20.43 -2.03
N GLN A 175 -4.63 -21.56 -2.74
CA GLN A 175 -3.42 -22.32 -3.06
C GLN A 175 -2.47 -21.54 -3.97
N ASP A 176 -2.96 -20.74 -4.91
CA ASP A 176 -2.11 -19.87 -5.73
C ASP A 176 -1.33 -18.87 -4.86
N LEU A 177 -2.02 -18.18 -3.95
CA LEU A 177 -1.42 -17.24 -3.00
C LEU A 177 -0.38 -17.94 -2.11
N VAL A 178 -0.76 -19.06 -1.47
CA VAL A 178 0.13 -19.81 -0.58
C VAL A 178 1.37 -20.32 -1.31
N ARG A 179 1.22 -20.83 -2.54
CA ARG A 179 2.34 -21.29 -3.36
C ARG A 179 3.33 -20.16 -3.64
N ARG A 180 2.86 -18.96 -3.96
CA ARG A 180 3.72 -17.78 -4.20
C ARG A 180 4.44 -17.32 -2.94
N VAL A 181 3.75 -17.30 -1.79
CA VAL A 181 4.36 -17.00 -0.49
C VAL A 181 5.46 -18.00 -0.14
N ASN A 182 5.17 -19.30 -0.24
CA ASN A 182 6.15 -20.36 0.02
C ASN A 182 7.33 -20.28 -0.96
N GLY A 183 7.06 -19.97 -2.23
CA GLY A 183 8.08 -19.71 -3.24
C GLY A 183 9.01 -18.58 -2.80
N PHE A 184 8.45 -17.43 -2.43
CA PHE A 184 9.21 -16.27 -1.98
C PHE A 184 10.09 -16.58 -0.77
N VAL A 185 9.54 -17.20 0.28
CA VAL A 185 10.29 -17.59 1.48
C VAL A 185 11.43 -18.56 1.13
N THR A 186 11.15 -19.57 0.30
CA THR A 186 12.16 -20.54 -0.16
C THR A 186 13.32 -19.85 -0.88
N ARG A 187 13.04 -18.83 -1.71
CA ARG A 187 14.07 -18.08 -2.45
C ARG A 187 14.94 -17.24 -1.51
N ILE A 188 14.35 -16.64 -0.48
CA ILE A 188 15.10 -15.94 0.58
C ILE A 188 16.02 -16.92 1.32
N GLU A 189 15.52 -18.07 1.75
CA GLU A 189 16.30 -19.06 2.50
C GLU A 189 17.49 -19.61 1.70
N LYS A 190 17.32 -19.76 0.39
CA LYS A 190 18.38 -20.19 -0.53
C LYS A 190 19.35 -19.05 -0.92
N GLY A 191 19.07 -17.81 -0.52
CA GLY A 191 19.88 -16.64 -0.90
C GLY A 191 19.78 -16.27 -2.38
N GLU A 192 18.69 -16.66 -3.05
CA GLU A 192 18.45 -16.35 -4.47
C GLU A 192 17.97 -14.91 -4.68
N ILE A 193 17.38 -14.30 -3.63
CA ILE A 193 16.90 -12.92 -3.58
C ILE A 193 17.24 -12.33 -2.20
N GLY A 194 17.34 -11.00 -2.10
CA GLY A 194 17.72 -10.34 -0.85
C GLY A 194 19.22 -10.49 -0.53
N VAL A 195 20.06 -9.64 -1.14
CA VAL A 195 21.52 -9.72 -0.93
C VAL A 195 21.85 -9.20 0.48
N LYS A 196 22.23 -10.10 1.38
CA LYS A 196 22.87 -9.73 2.65
C LYS A 196 24.33 -9.42 2.36
N PHE A 197 24.72 -8.15 2.43
CA PHE A 197 26.14 -7.81 2.48
C PHE A 197 26.74 -8.52 3.69
N LYS A 198 27.70 -9.42 3.47
CA LYS A 198 28.53 -9.93 4.56
C LYS A 198 29.22 -8.71 5.14
N SER A 199 28.89 -8.34 6.37
CA SER A 199 29.69 -7.37 7.12
C SER A 199 31.10 -7.95 7.23
N THR A 200 32.02 -7.36 6.48
CA THR A 200 33.45 -7.60 6.69
C THR A 200 33.77 -7.03 8.06
N VAL A 201 33.94 -7.91 9.05
CA VAL A 201 34.58 -7.59 10.33
C VAL A 201 36.08 -7.56 10.11
#